data_AF-A0A662FU48-F1
#
_entry.id   AF-A0A662FU48-F1
#
_cell.length_a   1.000
_cell.length_b   1.000
_cell.length_c   1.000
_cell.angle_alpha   90.00
_cell.angle_beta   90.00
_cell.angle_gamma   90.00
#
_symmetry.space_group_name_H-M   'P 1'
#
loop_
_entity.id
_entity.type
_entity.pdbx_description
1 polymer ?
#
loop_
_entity_poly.entity_id
_entity_poly.type
_entity_poly.pdbx_seq_one_letter_code
_entity_poly.pdbx_strand_id
1 'polypeptide(L)'
;MPVERNDYVLLEYTTEIKEDGRVIDTTIEEVARKHRIYKEDKVYGPRLIIIGEGMLIKYVEDNIVGMEEGEEKVIEVPPEKGFGLRDPKKIRVIPAVELSRRGIIPKVDMQVEIDGRVAVIRSVGSGRVQLDFNHPL
;
A
#
# COMPACT_ATOMS: atom_id res chain seq x y z
N MET A 1 -0.55 30.76 2.44
CA MET A 1 -1.78 30.65 1.61
C MET A 1 -2.25 29.22 1.73
N PRO A 2 -3.56 28.96 1.84
CA PRO A 2 -4.07 27.60 1.88
C PRO A 2 -3.77 26.89 0.55
N VAL A 3 -3.55 25.58 0.61
CA VAL A 3 -3.27 24.74 -0.57
C VAL A 3 -4.49 24.64 -1.47
N GLU A 4 -4.30 24.84 -2.77
CA GLU A 4 -5.33 24.70 -3.79
C GLU A 4 -5.04 23.55 -4.78
N ARG A 5 -6.00 23.25 -5.66
CA ARG A 5 -5.77 22.28 -6.75
C ARG A 5 -4.77 22.85 -7.76
N ASN A 6 -3.93 21.98 -8.30
CA ASN A 6 -2.79 22.27 -9.18
C ASN A 6 -1.60 22.96 -8.50
N ASP A 7 -1.65 23.14 -7.17
CA ASP A 7 -0.49 23.61 -6.43
C ASP A 7 0.59 22.53 -6.35
N TYR A 8 1.83 23.00 -6.33
CA TYR A 8 3.02 22.20 -6.10
C TYR A 8 3.37 22.27 -4.62
N VAL A 9 3.30 21.14 -3.93
CA VAL A 9 3.60 21.05 -2.50
C VAL A 9 4.75 20.08 -2.26
N LEU A 10 5.59 20.42 -1.29
CA LEU A 10 6.56 19.49 -0.72
C LEU A 10 5.90 18.82 0.49
N LEU A 11 5.57 17.55 0.35
CA LEU A 11 4.85 16.80 1.37
C LEU A 11 5.77 15.79 2.05
N GLU A 12 5.85 15.86 3.37
CA GLU A 12 6.33 14.75 4.18
C GLU A 12 5.14 13.93 4.68
N TYR A 13 5.26 12.60 4.61
CA TYR A 13 4.19 11.72 5.06
C TYR A 13 4.73 10.40 5.59
N THR A 14 3.92 9.78 6.45
CA THR A 14 4.06 8.39 6.87
C THR A 14 2.71 7.71 6.69
N THR A 15 2.70 6.52 6.09
CA THR A 15 1.50 5.72 5.90
C THR A 15 1.59 4.47 6.75
N GLU A 16 0.55 4.24 7.53
CA GLU A 16 0.41 3.09 8.43
C GLU A 16 -0.91 2.35 8.18
N ILE A 17 -0.91 1.05 8.46
CA ILE A 17 -2.12 0.25 8.52
C ILE A 17 -2.72 0.41 9.92
N LYS A 18 -3.92 1.01 10.00
CA LYS A 18 -4.57 1.31 11.29
C LYS A 18 -4.81 0.07 12.16
N GLU A 19 -5.04 -1.09 11.55
CA GLU A 19 -5.37 -2.33 12.26
C GLU A 19 -4.19 -2.89 13.09
N ASP A 20 -2.97 -2.82 12.55
CA ASP A 20 -1.77 -3.41 13.17
C ASP A 20 -0.67 -2.38 13.50
N GLY A 21 -0.88 -1.11 13.17
CA GLY A 21 0.08 -0.01 13.37
C GLY A 21 1.33 -0.13 12.50
N ARG A 22 1.32 -0.99 11.48
CA ARG A 22 2.49 -1.23 10.65
C ARG A 22 2.69 -0.10 9.66
N VAL A 23 3.85 0.54 9.72
CA VAL A 23 4.28 1.52 8.71
C VAL A 23 4.62 0.80 7.41
N ILE A 24 4.02 1.25 6.32
CA ILE A 24 4.16 0.64 4.98
C ILE A 24 4.91 1.53 4.00
N ASP A 25 4.84 2.85 4.16
CA ASP A 25 5.62 3.82 3.39
C ASP A 25 5.87 5.07 4.23
N THR A 26 6.99 5.75 3.97
CA THR A 26 7.31 7.03 4.58
C THR A 26 8.33 7.77 3.73
N THR A 27 8.27 9.10 3.76
CA THR A 27 9.30 9.99 3.23
C THR A 27 10.38 10.33 4.26
N ILE A 28 10.19 9.97 5.54
CA ILE A 28 11.10 10.33 6.64
C ILE A 28 12.08 9.18 6.88
N GLU A 29 13.38 9.44 6.70
CA GLU A 29 14.42 8.41 6.78
C GLU A 29 14.48 7.72 8.15
N GLU A 30 14.44 8.50 9.23
CA GLU A 30 14.51 7.97 10.59
C GLU A 30 13.37 7.00 10.89
N VAL A 31 12.15 7.34 10.44
CA VAL A 31 10.96 6.49 10.56
C VAL A 31 11.15 5.20 9.75
N ALA A 32 11.69 5.30 8.53
CA ALA A 32 11.95 4.14 7.67
C ALA A 32 12.95 3.17 8.30
N ARG A 33 14.04 3.69 8.89
CA ARG A 33 15.05 2.88 9.60
C ARG A 33 14.47 2.24 10.84
N LYS A 34 13.72 3.00 11.65
CA LYS A 34 13.06 2.50 12.86
C LYS A 34 12.11 1.33 12.58
N HIS A 35 11.35 1.40 11.48
CA HIS A 35 10.39 0.38 11.09
C HIS A 35 10.97 -0.69 10.14
N ARG A 36 12.29 -0.67 9.89
CA ARG A 36 12.99 -1.63 9.02
C ARG A 36 12.44 -1.70 7.59
N ILE A 37 11.95 -0.57 7.06
CA ILE A 37 11.49 -0.40 5.68
C ILE A 37 12.41 0.54 4.88
N TYR A 38 13.59 0.84 5.42
CA TYR A 38 14.59 1.67 4.75
C TYR A 38 15.09 1.00 3.46
N LYS A 39 15.26 1.81 2.41
CA LYS A 39 15.75 1.39 1.09
C LYS A 39 16.91 2.29 0.68
N GLU A 40 18.08 1.71 0.39
CA GLU A 40 19.30 2.45 0.03
C GLU A 40 19.17 3.21 -1.31
N ASP A 41 18.34 2.71 -2.22
CA ASP A 41 18.08 3.31 -3.53
C ASP A 41 16.98 4.40 -3.50
N LYS A 42 16.35 4.63 -2.34
CA LYS A 42 15.31 5.66 -2.15
C LYS A 42 15.91 6.95 -1.60
N VAL A 43 15.57 8.08 -2.22
CA VAL A 43 15.83 9.41 -1.66
C VAL A 43 14.71 9.76 -0.68
N TYR A 44 15.09 10.06 0.57
CA TYR A 44 14.19 10.49 1.64
C TYR A 44 14.13 12.03 1.73
N GLY A 45 13.09 12.55 2.37
CA GLY A 45 12.77 13.99 2.48
C GLY A 45 11.43 14.34 1.82
N PRO A 46 11.02 15.63 1.88
CA PRO A 46 9.76 16.08 1.33
C PRO A 46 9.60 15.72 -0.15
N ARG A 47 8.48 15.10 -0.51
CA ARG A 47 8.18 14.68 -1.88
C ARG A 47 7.38 15.77 -2.59
N LEU A 48 7.81 16.14 -3.80
CA LEU A 48 7.03 17.03 -4.66
C LEU A 48 5.77 16.32 -5.15
N ILE A 49 4.61 16.92 -4.86
CA ILE A 49 3.28 16.44 -5.23
C ILE A 49 2.53 17.60 -5.91
N ILE A 50 1.79 17.28 -6.96
CA ILE A 50 0.85 18.19 -7.61
C ILE A 50 -0.56 17.82 -7.16
N ILE A 51 -1.23 18.72 -6.44
CA ILE A 51 -2.53 18.42 -5.84
C ILE A 51 -3.60 18.32 -6.93
N GLY A 52 -4.27 17.18 -7.04
CA GLY A 52 -5.33 16.93 -8.01
C GLY A 52 -4.91 16.10 -9.24
N GLU A 53 -3.61 15.81 -9.40
CA GLU A 53 -3.09 15.00 -10.51
C GLU A 53 -3.08 13.49 -10.20
N GLY A 54 -3.59 13.07 -9.04
CA GLY A 54 -3.67 11.65 -8.66
C GLY A 54 -2.31 11.03 -8.34
N MET A 55 -1.38 11.84 -7.83
CA MET A 55 -0.08 11.36 -7.32
C MET A 55 -0.22 10.66 -5.97
N LEU A 56 -1.29 10.96 -5.23
CA LEU A 56 -1.71 10.27 -4.01
C LEU A 56 -3.12 9.70 -4.18
N ILE A 57 -3.58 8.94 -3.19
CA ILE A 57 -4.98 8.53 -3.11
C ILE A 57 -5.85 9.79 -3.14
N LYS A 58 -6.84 9.85 -4.03
CA LYS A 58 -7.69 11.03 -4.23
C LYS A 58 -8.25 11.60 -2.92
N TYR A 59 -8.67 10.72 -2.02
CA TYR A 59 -9.19 11.12 -0.71
C TYR A 59 -8.15 11.84 0.16
N VAL A 60 -6.87 11.49 0.05
CA VAL A 60 -5.77 12.19 0.72
C VAL A 60 -5.56 13.56 0.10
N GLU A 61 -5.49 13.66 -1.24
CA GLU A 61 -5.35 14.97 -1.92
C GLU A 61 -6.51 15.92 -1.58
N ASP A 62 -7.75 15.42 -1.60
CA ASP A 62 -8.94 16.19 -1.23
C ASP A 62 -8.89 16.69 0.22
N ASN A 63 -8.18 15.99 1.12
CA ASN A 63 -8.01 16.37 2.52
C ASN A 63 -6.83 17.33 2.77
N ILE A 64 -5.92 17.46 1.80
CA ILE A 64 -4.79 18.41 1.81
C ILE A 64 -5.24 19.78 1.31
N VAL A 65 -6.20 19.84 0.38
CA VAL A 65 -6.78 21.11 -0.08
C VAL A 65 -7.32 21.91 1.10
N GLY A 66 -6.90 23.18 1.19
CA GLY A 66 -7.26 24.09 2.27
C GLY A 66 -6.29 24.09 3.46
N MET A 67 -5.36 23.14 3.56
CA MET A 67 -4.34 23.13 4.60
C MET A 67 -3.35 24.29 4.42
N GLU A 68 -2.77 24.76 5.53
CA GLU A 68 -1.70 25.76 5.50
C GLU A 68 -0.31 25.13 5.48
N GLU A 69 0.69 25.89 5.03
CA GLU A 69 2.09 25.46 5.06
C GLU A 69 2.53 25.20 6.51
N GLY A 70 3.14 24.03 6.74
CA GLY A 70 3.57 23.59 8.07
C GLY A 70 2.48 22.94 8.91
N GLU A 71 1.24 22.85 8.42
CA GLU A 71 0.16 22.12 9.10
C GLU A 71 0.38 20.61 8.99
N GLU A 72 0.20 19.89 10.11
CA GLU A 72 0.21 18.44 10.17
C GLU A 72 -1.20 17.90 10.39
N LYS A 73 -1.57 16.85 9.65
CA LYS A 73 -2.91 16.24 9.73
C LYS A 73 -2.85 14.73 9.57
N VAL A 74 -3.54 14.02 10.45
CA VAL A 74 -3.78 12.58 10.32
C VAL A 74 -5.05 12.36 9.50
N ILE A 75 -4.91 11.66 8.37
CA ILE A 75 -6.02 11.35 7.47
C ILE A 75 -6.29 9.85 7.52
N GLU A 76 -7.42 9.46 8.09
CA GLU A 76 -7.86 8.07 8.08
C GLU A 76 -8.57 7.76 6.75
N VAL A 77 -8.00 6.83 5.98
CA VAL A 77 -8.50 6.43 4.66
C VAL A 77 -9.29 5.13 4.79
N PRO A 78 -10.65 5.17 4.72
CA PRO A 78 -11.42 3.93 4.71
C PRO A 78 -11.18 3.16 3.40
N PRO A 79 -11.38 1.83 3.38
CA PRO A 79 -11.10 1.01 2.20
C PRO A 79 -11.78 1.53 0.92
N GLU A 80 -13.03 2.00 1.00
CA GLU A 80 -13.80 2.54 -0.13
C GLU A 80 -13.20 3.81 -0.74
N LYS A 81 -12.32 4.50 0.01
CA LYS A 81 -11.62 5.72 -0.41
C LYS A 81 -10.14 5.50 -0.70
N GLY A 82 -9.62 4.31 -0.39
CA GLY A 82 -8.26 3.86 -0.70
C GLY A 82 -8.25 2.87 -1.86
N PHE A 83 -7.90 1.62 -1.56
CA PHE A 83 -7.72 0.55 -2.56
C PHE A 83 -8.99 -0.28 -2.84
N GLY A 84 -10.10 0.06 -2.18
CA GLY A 84 -11.38 -0.63 -2.28
C GLY A 84 -11.56 -1.71 -1.23
N LEU A 85 -12.81 -2.15 -1.06
CA LEU A 85 -13.10 -3.34 -0.25
C LEU A 85 -12.53 -4.59 -0.91
N ARG A 86 -12.07 -5.51 -0.08
CA ARG A 86 -11.61 -6.82 -0.51
C ARG A 86 -12.75 -7.56 -1.21
N ASP A 87 -12.54 -7.91 -2.48
CA ASP A 87 -13.52 -8.64 -3.28
C ASP A 87 -13.35 -10.16 -3.07
N PRO A 88 -14.35 -10.86 -2.49
CA PRO A 88 -14.30 -12.31 -2.32
C PRO A 88 -14.15 -13.07 -3.64
N LYS A 89 -14.61 -12.51 -4.77
CA LYS A 89 -14.49 -13.11 -6.10
C LYS A 89 -13.06 -13.12 -6.62
N LYS A 90 -12.18 -12.27 -6.07
CA LYS A 90 -10.74 -12.26 -6.36
C LYS A 90 -9.95 -13.21 -5.47
N ILE A 91 -10.62 -14.02 -4.65
CA ILE A 91 -9.99 -15.07 -3.85
C ILE A 91 -10.22 -16.41 -4.54
N ARG A 92 -9.13 -17.12 -4.85
CA ARG A 92 -9.18 -18.43 -5.52
C ARG A 92 -8.49 -19.47 -4.66
N VAL A 93 -9.03 -20.68 -4.64
CA VAL A 93 -8.40 -21.82 -3.98
C VAL A 93 -7.91 -22.78 -5.04
N ILE A 94 -6.61 -23.06 -5.04
CA ILE A 94 -5.97 -23.99 -5.99
C ILE A 94 -5.26 -25.13 -5.24
N PRO A 95 -5.00 -26.28 -5.90
CA PRO A 95 -4.14 -27.31 -5.34
C PRO A 95 -2.71 -26.79 -5.14
N ALA A 96 -2.09 -27.08 -3.99
CA ALA A 96 -0.70 -26.69 -3.70
C ALA A 96 0.29 -27.22 -4.75
N VAL A 97 -0.01 -28.39 -5.32
CA VAL A 97 0.77 -29.04 -6.39
C VAL A 97 0.92 -28.14 -7.62
N GLU A 98 -0.04 -27.27 -7.92
CA GLU A 98 0.05 -26.36 -9.06
C GLU A 98 1.20 -25.35 -8.89
N LEU A 99 1.40 -24.83 -7.68
CA LEU A 99 2.52 -23.95 -7.35
C LEU A 99 3.84 -24.72 -7.31
N SER A 100 3.84 -25.92 -6.72
CA SER A 100 5.05 -26.76 -6.65
C SER A 100 5.55 -27.17 -8.03
N ARG A 101 4.66 -27.43 -9.00
CA ARG A 101 5.03 -27.71 -10.40
C ARG A 101 5.72 -26.53 -11.08
N ARG A 102 5.48 -25.30 -10.61
CA ARG A 102 6.17 -24.08 -11.04
C ARG A 102 7.44 -23.80 -10.23
N GLY A 103 7.87 -24.73 -9.36
CA GLY A 103 9.04 -24.56 -8.48
C GLY A 103 8.78 -23.68 -7.26
N ILE A 104 7.52 -23.32 -6.99
CA ILE A 104 7.15 -22.42 -5.90
C ILE A 104 6.79 -23.25 -4.66
N ILE A 105 7.45 -22.97 -3.54
CA ILE A 105 7.09 -23.51 -2.23
C ILE A 105 6.13 -22.52 -1.55
N PRO A 106 4.82 -22.81 -1.48
CA PRO A 106 3.84 -21.85 -0.99
C PRO A 106 4.03 -21.57 0.50
N LYS A 107 4.04 -20.29 0.87
CA LYS A 107 4.09 -19.80 2.26
C LYS A 107 3.08 -18.69 2.44
N VAL A 108 2.49 -18.58 3.62
CA VAL A 108 1.56 -17.48 3.95
C VAL A 108 2.28 -16.13 3.79
N ASP A 109 1.56 -15.14 3.29
CA ASP A 109 2.00 -13.79 2.95
C ASP A 109 3.02 -13.67 1.81
N MET A 110 3.41 -14.80 1.20
CA MET A 110 4.21 -14.79 -0.03
C MET A 110 3.38 -14.24 -1.20
N GLN A 111 3.98 -13.33 -1.97
CA GLN A 111 3.45 -12.91 -3.27
C GLN A 111 3.89 -13.90 -4.36
N VAL A 112 2.95 -14.29 -5.21
CA VAL A 112 3.18 -15.15 -6.36
C VAL A 112 2.53 -14.55 -7.59
N GLU A 113 3.16 -14.74 -8.75
CA GLU A 113 2.56 -14.35 -10.03
C GLU A 113 1.88 -15.57 -10.67
N ILE A 114 0.59 -15.43 -10.96
CA ILE A 114 -0.24 -16.44 -11.61
C ILE A 114 -0.95 -15.77 -12.78
N ASP A 115 -0.66 -16.24 -14.00
CA ASP A 115 -1.27 -15.78 -15.24
C ASP A 115 -1.14 -14.25 -15.44
N GLY A 116 0.05 -13.70 -15.13
CA GLY A 116 0.35 -12.26 -15.24
C GLY A 116 -0.29 -11.41 -14.15
N ARG A 117 -0.85 -12.02 -13.09
CA ARG A 117 -1.44 -11.33 -11.95
C ARG A 117 -0.73 -11.72 -10.66
N VAL A 118 -0.41 -10.71 -9.84
CA VAL A 118 0.13 -10.92 -8.51
C VAL A 118 -1.01 -11.35 -7.57
N ALA A 119 -0.76 -12.38 -6.78
CA ALA A 119 -1.61 -12.82 -5.69
C ALA A 119 -0.80 -13.00 -4.40
N VAL A 120 -1.44 -12.75 -3.26
CA VAL A 120 -0.91 -13.06 -1.93
C VAL A 120 -1.44 -14.41 -1.47
N ILE A 121 -0.56 -15.28 -0.97
CA ILE A 121 -0.96 -16.55 -0.35
C ILE A 121 -1.54 -16.27 1.04
N ARG A 122 -2.83 -16.55 1.22
CA ARG A 122 -3.54 -16.32 2.50
C ARG A 122 -3.52 -17.51 3.43
N SER A 123 -3.53 -18.71 2.88
CA SER A 123 -3.47 -19.94 3.66
C SER A 123 -2.90 -21.09 2.83
N VAL A 124 -2.20 -21.99 3.51
CA VAL A 124 -1.66 -23.23 2.95
C VAL A 124 -2.06 -24.36 3.90
N GLY A 125 -2.81 -25.34 3.42
CA GLY A 125 -3.28 -26.44 4.27
C GLY A 125 -4.02 -27.50 3.48
N SER A 126 -3.95 -28.75 3.94
CA SER A 126 -4.67 -29.89 3.33
C SER A 126 -4.46 -30.03 1.81
N GLY A 127 -3.24 -29.74 1.34
CA GLY A 127 -2.89 -29.76 -0.09
C GLY A 127 -3.54 -28.65 -0.92
N ARG A 128 -4.13 -27.63 -0.30
CA ARG A 128 -4.77 -26.49 -0.95
C ARG A 128 -4.08 -25.18 -0.54
N VAL A 129 -4.14 -24.21 -1.44
CA VAL A 129 -3.61 -22.86 -1.24
C VAL A 129 -4.69 -21.86 -1.61
N GLN A 130 -4.91 -20.88 -0.74
CA GLN A 130 -5.79 -19.76 -1.00
C GLN A 130 -4.96 -18.59 -1.52
N LEU A 131 -5.22 -18.20 -2.76
CA LEU A 131 -4.62 -17.06 -3.44
C LEU A 131 -5.57 -15.89 -3.42
N ASP A 132 -5.06 -14.72 -3.08
CA ASP A 132 -5.81 -13.48 -3.09
C ASP A 132 -5.24 -12.50 -4.09
N PHE A 133 -6.06 -12.16 -5.10
CA PHE A 133 -5.72 -11.24 -6.18
C PHE A 133 -6.23 -9.81 -5.93
N ASN A 134 -6.70 -9.49 -4.71
CA ASN A 134 -6.96 -8.11 -4.31
C ASN A 134 -5.64 -7.32 -4.20
N HIS A 135 -5.79 -5.99 -4.15
CA HIS A 135 -4.68 -5.13 -3.75
C HIS A 135 -4.16 -5.57 -2.36
N PRO A 136 -2.83 -5.57 -2.11
CA PRO A 136 -2.26 -6.07 -0.85
C PRO A 136 -2.61 -5.23 0.39
N LEU A 137 -3.10 -3.99 0.18
CA LEU A 137 -3.62 -3.06 1.18
C LEU A 137 -5.12 -2.90 1.01
#